data_AF-A0A8T4UIT3-F1
#
_entry.id   AF-A0A8T4UIT3-F1
#
_cell.length_a   1.000
_cell.length_b   1.000
_cell.length_c   1.000
_cell.angle_alpha   90.00
_cell.angle_beta   90.00
_cell.angle_gamma   90.00
#
_symmetry.space_group_name_H-M   'P 1'
#
loop_
_entity.id
_entity.type
_entity.pdbx_description
1 polymer ?
#
loop_
_entity_poly.entity_id
_entity_poly.type
_entity_poly.pdbx_seq_one_letter_code
_entity_poly.pdbx_strand_id
1 'polypeptide(L)'
;MNQRLLDRISGLTRLSWDVLAQTSRHDLTGLSAEFAYYFLLSLFPMLLFIAALLSHLATVPQTLDAIFTALGHLFPEELVLLFQRDIGKWVSSGSLTIFSLSLVLYALAGSRVFQVMLKAFNRIHPGMKQRSGLRIRVVSLLMVLAAGGALGGVLLLNLFGREFRAVIELEAPRFARLFLAAYGEMLGTGMVLFLAAYALYALIPAEHPRKRARAASSAFFAIALIIATGLLRTFTSRSPVLSLYGALGTAILTLVWLYALGFVFFLGAELNAVLLSRLHEGERAQREVKELSRP
;
A
#
# COMPACT_ATOMS: atom_id res chain seq x y z
N MET A 1 10.81 -1.59 38.78
CA MET A 1 10.14 -1.74 37.47
C MET A 1 8.87 -0.89 37.49
N ASN A 2 8.74 0.07 36.58
CA ASN A 2 7.81 1.20 36.70
C ASN A 2 6.35 0.77 36.39
N GLN A 3 5.39 0.97 37.30
CA GLN A 3 3.98 0.56 37.10
C GLN A 3 3.38 1.14 35.81
N ARG A 4 3.76 2.37 35.44
CA ARG A 4 3.35 3.01 34.17
C ARG A 4 3.83 2.27 32.91
N LEU A 5 4.96 1.54 32.99
CA LEU A 5 5.45 0.72 31.88
C LEU A 5 4.64 -0.57 31.78
N LEU A 6 4.29 -1.20 32.91
CA LEU A 6 3.45 -2.40 32.94
C LEU A 6 2.03 -2.12 32.42
N ASP A 7 1.47 -0.95 32.75
CA ASP A 7 0.16 -0.52 32.24
C ASP A 7 0.20 -0.22 30.73
N ARG A 8 1.29 0.36 30.22
CA ARG A 8 1.47 0.55 28.78
C ARG A 8 1.65 -0.77 28.03
N ILE A 9 2.45 -1.69 28.56
CA ILE A 9 2.70 -3.00 27.94
C ILE A 9 1.40 -3.80 27.90
N SER A 10 0.66 -3.86 29.01
CA SER A 10 -0.64 -4.57 29.05
C SER A 10 -1.70 -3.91 28.16
N GLY A 11 -1.68 -2.58 28.01
CA GLY A 11 -2.53 -1.87 27.06
C GLY A 11 -2.22 -2.20 25.60
N LEU A 12 -0.94 -2.32 25.25
CA LEU A 12 -0.48 -2.69 23.91
C LEU A 12 -0.78 -4.16 23.59
N THR A 13 -0.53 -5.09 24.50
CA THR A 13 -0.84 -6.51 24.27
C THR A 13 -2.33 -6.74 24.08
N ARG A 14 -3.18 -6.06 24.86
CA ARG A 14 -4.63 -6.07 24.65
C ARG A 14 -5.02 -5.50 23.29
N LEU A 15 -4.40 -4.39 22.86
CA LEU A 15 -4.68 -3.81 21.54
C LEU A 15 -4.33 -4.78 20.41
N SER A 16 -3.14 -5.37 20.46
CA SER A 16 -2.70 -6.35 19.47
C SER A 16 -3.62 -7.58 19.44
N TRP A 17 -4.03 -8.07 20.62
CA TRP A 17 -4.96 -9.18 20.72
C TRP A 17 -6.33 -8.86 20.12
N ASP A 18 -6.89 -7.69 20.44
CA ASP A 18 -8.20 -7.27 19.89
C ASP A 18 -8.15 -7.15 18.37
N VAL A 19 -7.09 -6.57 17.82
CA VAL A 19 -6.90 -6.45 16.36
C VAL A 19 -6.81 -7.83 15.72
N LEU A 20 -6.02 -8.75 16.27
CA LEU A 20 -5.89 -10.11 15.72
C LEU A 20 -7.21 -10.89 15.84
N ALA A 21 -7.89 -10.82 16.98
CA ALA A 21 -9.17 -11.48 17.20
C ALA A 21 -10.24 -10.96 16.23
N GLN A 22 -10.31 -9.65 16.00
CA GLN A 22 -11.24 -9.05 15.04
C GLN A 22 -10.86 -9.38 13.59
N THR A 23 -9.56 -9.38 13.27
CA THR A 23 -9.04 -9.79 11.95
C THR A 23 -9.51 -11.21 11.58
N SER A 24 -9.42 -12.16 12.52
CA SER A 24 -9.94 -13.52 12.33
C SER A 24 -11.46 -13.55 12.23
N ARG A 25 -12.18 -12.81 13.07
CA ARG A 25 -13.66 -12.74 13.04
C ARG A 25 -14.20 -12.17 11.74
N HIS A 26 -13.53 -11.17 11.16
CA HIS A 26 -13.91 -10.54 9.90
C HIS A 26 -13.37 -11.29 8.66
N ASP A 27 -12.65 -12.41 8.86
CA ASP A 27 -12.07 -13.23 7.79
C ASP A 27 -11.22 -12.37 6.82
N LEU A 28 -10.39 -11.49 7.41
CA LEU A 28 -9.50 -10.63 6.64
C LEU A 28 -8.37 -11.41 5.97
N THR A 29 -8.03 -12.59 6.48
CA THR A 29 -7.07 -13.51 5.86
C THR A 29 -7.59 -14.04 4.53
N GLY A 30 -8.85 -14.49 4.47
CA GLY A 30 -9.50 -14.92 3.23
C GLY A 30 -9.65 -13.78 2.23
N LEU A 31 -10.10 -12.61 2.71
CA LEU A 31 -10.21 -11.41 1.87
C LEU A 31 -8.86 -10.94 1.33
N SER A 32 -7.76 -11.13 2.07
CA SER A 32 -6.41 -10.82 1.58
C SER A 32 -5.99 -11.72 0.42
N ALA A 33 -6.40 -12.99 0.43
CA ALA A 33 -6.17 -13.91 -0.69
C ALA A 33 -7.01 -13.51 -1.92
N GLU A 34 -8.29 -13.17 -1.72
CA GLU A 34 -9.16 -12.66 -2.79
C GLU A 34 -8.58 -11.36 -3.39
N PHE A 35 -8.08 -10.46 -2.54
CA PHE A 35 -7.41 -9.23 -2.94
C PHE A 35 -6.16 -9.53 -3.79
N ALA A 36 -5.28 -10.42 -3.31
CA ALA A 36 -4.04 -10.75 -4.01
C ALA A 36 -4.31 -11.35 -5.41
N TYR A 37 -5.30 -12.23 -5.53
CA TYR A 37 -5.70 -12.81 -6.81
C TYR A 37 -6.16 -11.75 -7.82
N TYR A 38 -7.10 -10.88 -7.42
CA TYR A 38 -7.57 -9.83 -8.33
C TYR A 38 -6.52 -8.77 -8.59
N PHE A 39 -5.65 -8.48 -7.62
CA PHE A 39 -4.54 -7.54 -7.81
C PHE A 39 -3.56 -8.09 -8.84
N LEU A 40 -3.18 -9.38 -8.75
CA LEU A 40 -2.32 -10.02 -9.73
C LEU A 40 -2.92 -9.94 -11.15
N LEU A 41 -4.22 -10.21 -11.30
CA LEU A 41 -4.89 -10.08 -12.60
C LEU A 41 -4.88 -8.64 -13.13
N SER A 42 -4.98 -7.65 -12.24
CA SER A 42 -4.91 -6.22 -12.60
C SER A 42 -3.50 -5.76 -12.93
N LEU A 43 -2.49 -6.48 -12.45
CA LEU A 43 -1.08 -6.13 -12.60
C LEU A 43 -0.69 -6.15 -14.08
N PHE A 44 -1.06 -7.18 -14.86
CA PHE A 44 -0.68 -7.24 -16.28
C PHE A 44 -1.22 -6.05 -17.11
N PRO A 45 -2.53 -5.73 -17.12
CA PRO A 45 -3.01 -4.55 -17.81
C PRO A 45 -2.41 -3.23 -17.30
N MET A 46 -2.18 -3.13 -15.98
CA MET A 46 -1.52 -1.97 -15.38
C MET A 46 -0.11 -1.77 -15.95
N LEU A 47 0.67 -2.85 -16.08
CA LEU A 47 2.02 -2.78 -16.64
C LEU A 47 2.00 -2.33 -18.10
N LEU A 48 1.06 -2.82 -18.90
CA LEU A 48 0.93 -2.42 -20.29
C LEU A 48 0.55 -0.94 -20.41
N PHE A 49 -0.33 -0.47 -19.52
CA PHE A 49 -0.67 0.94 -19.43
C PHE A 49 0.57 1.78 -19.06
N ILE A 50 1.35 1.36 -18.06
CA ILE A 50 2.60 2.05 -17.67
C ILE A 50 3.60 2.02 -18.82
N ALA A 51 3.85 0.89 -19.46
CA ALA A 51 4.79 0.75 -20.56
C ALA A 51 4.40 1.66 -21.75
N ALA A 52 3.11 1.73 -22.09
CA ALA A 52 2.62 2.60 -23.15
C ALA A 52 2.63 4.09 -22.76
N LEU A 53 2.39 4.43 -21.48
CA LEU A 53 2.58 5.79 -20.97
C LEU A 53 4.06 6.19 -21.08
N LEU A 54 4.95 5.27 -20.70
CA LEU A 54 6.39 5.48 -20.78
C LEU A 54 6.89 5.58 -22.20
N SER A 55 6.35 4.83 -23.17
CA SER A 55 6.76 5.00 -24.58
C SER A 55 6.45 6.41 -25.12
N HIS A 56 5.45 7.10 -24.54
CA HIS A 56 5.13 8.48 -24.89
C HIS A 56 5.98 9.50 -24.12
N LEU A 57 6.46 9.17 -22.92
CA LEU A 57 7.29 10.05 -22.07
C LEU A 57 8.80 9.85 -22.26
N ALA A 58 9.23 8.64 -22.63
CA ALA A 58 10.62 8.22 -22.70
C ALA A 58 11.18 8.50 -24.08
N THR A 59 11.63 9.74 -24.29
CA THR A 59 12.58 10.07 -25.36
C THR A 59 14.03 9.74 -24.97
N VAL A 60 14.29 9.25 -23.74
CA VAL A 60 15.65 9.04 -23.19
C VAL A 60 15.77 7.66 -22.50
N PRO A 61 16.75 6.81 -22.88
CA PRO A 61 17.02 5.49 -22.27
C PRO A 61 17.25 5.51 -20.75
N GLN A 62 17.81 6.61 -20.24
CA GLN A 62 18.11 6.82 -18.81
C GLN A 62 16.86 6.77 -17.92
N THR A 63 15.68 7.06 -18.48
CA THR A 63 14.39 7.02 -17.79
C THR A 63 14.00 5.59 -17.41
N LEU A 64 14.30 4.59 -18.25
CA LEU A 64 13.89 3.20 -18.02
C LEU A 64 14.64 2.55 -16.85
N ASP A 65 15.95 2.76 -16.74
CA ASP A 65 16.73 2.21 -15.62
C ASP A 65 16.31 2.80 -14.27
N ALA A 66 15.97 4.09 -14.25
CA ALA A 66 15.43 4.75 -13.06
C ALA A 66 14.06 4.17 -12.66
N ILE A 67 13.21 3.81 -13.63
CA ILE A 67 11.93 3.15 -13.39
C ILE A 67 12.11 1.76 -12.80
N PHE A 68 13.01 0.95 -13.36
CA PHE A 68 13.25 -0.39 -12.83
C PHE A 68 13.88 -0.34 -11.43
N THR A 69 14.74 0.65 -11.16
CA THR A 69 15.25 0.90 -9.81
C THR A 69 14.10 1.22 -8.85
N ALA A 70 13.18 2.11 -9.24
CA ALA A 70 12.00 2.48 -8.45
C ALA A 70 11.05 1.31 -8.21
N LEU A 71 10.76 0.51 -9.25
CA LEU A 71 10.00 -0.73 -9.13
C LEU A 71 10.72 -1.70 -8.19
N GLY A 72 12.05 -1.75 -8.24
CA GLY A 72 12.92 -2.50 -7.34
C GLY A 72 12.88 -2.03 -5.89
N HIS A 73 12.22 -0.93 -5.53
CA HIS A 73 11.93 -0.56 -4.13
C HIS A 73 10.53 -0.99 -3.67
N LEU A 74 9.60 -1.17 -4.61
CA LEU A 74 8.23 -1.55 -4.33
C LEU A 74 7.99 -3.05 -4.43
N PHE A 75 8.55 -3.65 -5.46
CA PHE A 75 8.33 -5.04 -5.84
C PHE A 75 9.57 -5.88 -5.51
N PRO A 76 9.39 -7.19 -5.31
CA PRO A 76 10.50 -8.17 -5.31
C PRO A 76 11.29 -8.11 -6.62
N GLU A 77 12.58 -8.43 -6.55
CA GLU A 77 13.51 -8.34 -7.67
C GLU A 77 13.05 -9.17 -8.88
N GLU A 78 12.44 -10.32 -8.64
CA GLU A 78 12.00 -11.24 -9.68
C GLU A 78 10.85 -10.65 -10.51
N LEU A 79 9.97 -9.85 -9.88
CA LEU A 79 8.93 -9.12 -10.60
C LEU A 79 9.54 -8.05 -11.49
N VAL A 80 10.55 -7.34 -10.98
CA VAL A 80 11.24 -6.30 -11.73
C VAL A 80 11.98 -6.89 -12.93
N LEU A 81 12.62 -8.04 -12.78
CA LEU A 81 13.29 -8.76 -13.87
C LEU A 81 12.30 -9.22 -14.94
N LEU A 82 11.13 -9.72 -14.54
CA LEU A 82 10.05 -10.06 -15.46
C LEU A 82 9.59 -8.82 -16.25
N PHE A 83 9.49 -7.66 -15.59
CA PHE A 83 9.18 -6.40 -16.25
C PHE A 83 10.28 -5.97 -17.22
N GLN A 84 11.55 -6.02 -16.82
CA GLN A 84 12.69 -5.63 -17.67
C GLN A 84 12.75 -6.42 -18.97
N ARG A 85 12.58 -7.75 -18.88
CA ARG A 85 12.67 -8.64 -20.03
C ARG A 85 11.58 -8.37 -21.07
N ASP A 86 10.37 -8.07 -20.59
CA ASP A 86 9.20 -8.03 -21.46
C ASP A 86 8.85 -6.58 -21.88
N ILE A 87 8.95 -5.56 -21.00
CA ILE A 87 8.62 -4.14 -21.30
C ILE A 87 9.34 -3.60 -22.54
N GLY A 88 10.61 -3.96 -22.76
CA GLY A 88 11.37 -3.51 -23.94
C GLY A 88 10.67 -3.89 -25.27
N LYS A 89 9.93 -5.00 -25.29
CA LYS A 89 9.16 -5.46 -26.45
C LYS A 89 7.82 -4.74 -26.61
N TRP A 90 7.23 -4.25 -25.51
CA TRP A 90 5.95 -3.53 -25.54
C TRP A 90 6.14 -2.05 -25.90
N VAL A 91 7.22 -1.43 -25.41
CA VAL A 91 7.54 -0.01 -25.66
C VAL A 91 7.78 0.26 -27.14
N SER A 92 8.38 -0.66 -27.89
CA SER A 92 8.63 -0.49 -29.33
C SER A 92 7.38 -0.51 -30.21
N SER A 93 6.23 -0.92 -29.66
CA SER A 93 4.98 -1.02 -30.43
C SER A 93 4.19 0.29 -30.50
N GLY A 94 4.43 1.25 -29.60
CA GLY A 94 3.89 2.63 -29.63
C GLY A 94 2.38 2.81 -29.82
N SER A 95 1.60 1.73 -29.78
CA SER A 95 0.23 1.74 -30.29
C SER A 95 -0.72 2.33 -29.26
N LEU A 96 -1.36 3.45 -29.62
CA LEU A 96 -2.44 4.07 -28.86
C LEU A 96 -3.59 3.08 -28.55
N THR A 97 -3.76 2.07 -29.40
CA THR A 97 -4.69 0.96 -29.20
C THR A 97 -4.30 0.08 -28.01
N ILE A 98 -3.03 -0.23 -27.85
CA ILE A 98 -2.54 -1.00 -26.70
C ILE A 98 -2.71 -0.18 -25.42
N PHE A 99 -2.39 1.11 -25.45
CA PHE A 99 -2.60 2.01 -24.31
C PHE A 99 -4.07 2.02 -23.84
N SER A 100 -5.00 2.29 -24.75
CA SER A 100 -6.43 2.40 -24.44
C SER A 100 -7.04 1.06 -24.00
N LEU A 101 -6.68 -0.05 -24.65
CA LEU A 101 -7.12 -1.38 -24.25
C LEU A 101 -6.60 -1.75 -22.85
N SER A 102 -5.34 -1.47 -22.57
CA SER A 102 -4.71 -1.74 -21.27
C SER A 102 -5.38 -0.96 -20.15
N LEU A 103 -5.74 0.31 -20.40
CA LEU A 103 -6.47 1.14 -19.45
C LEU A 103 -7.85 0.55 -19.13
N VAL A 104 -8.60 0.10 -20.13
CA VAL A 104 -9.92 -0.52 -19.94
C VAL A 104 -9.79 -1.82 -19.15
N LEU A 105 -8.86 -2.70 -19.55
CA LEU A 105 -8.61 -3.96 -18.85
C LEU A 105 -8.15 -3.74 -17.41
N TYR A 106 -7.30 -2.73 -17.17
CA TYR A 106 -6.86 -2.33 -15.84
C TYR A 106 -8.03 -1.83 -14.99
N ALA A 107 -8.90 -0.98 -15.54
CA ALA A 107 -10.08 -0.49 -14.83
C ALA A 107 -11.05 -1.63 -14.46
N LEU A 108 -11.27 -2.58 -15.37
CA LEU A 108 -12.11 -3.75 -15.12
C LEU A 108 -11.53 -4.67 -14.05
N ALA A 109 -10.23 -4.98 -14.13
CA ALA A 109 -9.55 -5.83 -13.16
C ALA A 109 -9.45 -5.15 -11.78
N GLY A 110 -9.05 -3.87 -11.75
CA GLY A 110 -8.96 -3.06 -10.54
C GLY A 110 -10.31 -2.85 -9.85
N SER A 111 -11.42 -2.81 -10.61
CA SER A 111 -12.77 -2.78 -10.02
C SER A 111 -13.05 -3.95 -9.09
N ARG A 112 -12.51 -5.15 -9.40
CA ARG A 112 -12.64 -6.34 -8.53
C ARG A 112 -11.81 -6.21 -7.25
N VAL A 113 -10.57 -5.72 -7.35
CA VAL A 113 -9.73 -5.41 -6.18
C VAL A 113 -10.47 -4.51 -5.20
N PHE A 114 -11.10 -3.45 -5.71
CA PHE A 114 -11.89 -2.55 -4.88
C PHE A 114 -13.11 -3.23 -4.26
N GLN A 115 -13.81 -4.11 -4.98
CA GLN A 115 -14.95 -4.84 -4.40
C GLN A 115 -14.51 -5.66 -3.19
N VAL A 116 -13.33 -6.28 -3.23
CA VAL A 116 -12.76 -6.97 -2.06
C VAL A 116 -12.49 -5.99 -0.92
N MET A 117 -11.90 -4.83 -1.20
CA MET A 117 -11.67 -3.81 -0.18
C MET A 117 -12.99 -3.34 0.46
N LEU A 118 -14.04 -3.14 -0.33
CA LEU A 118 -15.35 -2.75 0.18
C LEU A 118 -15.99 -3.87 1.02
N LYS A 119 -15.88 -5.14 0.60
CA LYS A 119 -16.30 -6.28 1.42
C LYS A 119 -15.57 -6.28 2.77
N ALA A 120 -14.25 -6.08 2.77
CA ALA A 120 -13.45 -5.99 3.99
C ALA A 120 -13.94 -4.85 4.88
N PHE A 121 -14.05 -3.63 4.35
CA PHE A 121 -14.48 -2.48 5.13
C PHE A 121 -15.90 -2.62 5.67
N ASN A 122 -16.82 -3.21 4.91
CA ASN A 122 -18.18 -3.50 5.37
C ASN A 122 -18.20 -4.51 6.53
N ARG A 123 -17.30 -5.50 6.52
CA ARG A 123 -17.15 -6.44 7.64
C ARG A 123 -16.57 -5.76 8.88
N ILE A 124 -15.57 -4.90 8.70
CA ILE A 124 -14.91 -4.15 9.79
C ILE A 124 -15.86 -3.10 10.40
N HIS A 125 -16.70 -2.45 9.57
CA HIS A 125 -17.64 -1.40 9.99
C HIS A 125 -19.09 -1.81 9.67
N PRO A 126 -19.68 -2.72 10.46
CA PRO A 126 -21.07 -3.12 10.29
C PRO A 126 -21.99 -1.94 10.63
N GLY A 127 -22.62 -1.37 9.60
CA GLY A 127 -23.42 -0.13 9.72
C GLY A 127 -23.18 0.87 8.58
N MET A 128 -22.17 0.65 7.73
CA MET A 128 -22.00 1.45 6.52
C MET A 128 -23.24 1.32 5.63
N LYS A 129 -23.97 2.43 5.43
CA LYS A 129 -25.07 2.49 4.45
C LYS A 129 -24.53 2.04 3.09
N GLN A 130 -25.12 0.98 2.52
CA GLN A 130 -24.77 0.51 1.18
C GLN A 130 -24.90 1.70 0.21
N ARG A 131 -23.77 2.16 -0.33
CA ARG A 131 -23.78 3.20 -1.36
C ARG A 131 -24.48 2.61 -2.60
N SER A 132 -25.23 3.43 -3.33
CA SER A 132 -25.85 3.00 -4.60
C SER A 132 -24.80 2.39 -5.53
N GLY A 133 -25.17 1.36 -6.30
CA GLY A 133 -24.24 0.58 -7.11
C GLY A 133 -23.38 1.43 -8.08
N LEU A 134 -23.90 2.57 -8.54
CA LEU A 134 -23.18 3.52 -9.38
C LEU A 134 -22.11 4.31 -8.60
N ARG A 135 -22.41 4.78 -7.37
CA ARG A 135 -21.42 5.44 -6.50
C ARG A 135 -20.28 4.49 -6.11
N ILE A 136 -20.59 3.22 -5.89
CA ILE A 136 -19.57 2.19 -5.64
C ILE A 136 -18.61 2.13 -6.81
N ARG A 137 -19.10 1.99 -8.06
CA ARG A 137 -18.26 1.89 -9.27
C ARG A 137 -17.40 3.13 -9.51
N VAL A 138 -17.93 4.33 -9.31
CA VAL A 138 -17.16 5.58 -9.46
C VAL A 138 -16.05 5.68 -8.41
N VAL A 139 -16.35 5.32 -7.15
CA VAL A 139 -15.33 5.28 -6.09
C VAL A 139 -14.30 4.18 -6.35
N SER A 140 -14.70 3.03 -6.91
CA SER A 140 -13.76 1.99 -7.36
C SER A 140 -12.77 2.54 -8.37
N LEU A 141 -13.25 3.24 -9.39
CA LEU A 141 -12.42 3.78 -10.46
C LEU A 141 -11.45 4.83 -9.92
N LEU A 142 -11.93 5.76 -9.09
CA LEU A 142 -11.08 6.76 -8.44
C LEU A 142 -10.02 6.13 -7.54
N MET A 143 -10.33 5.01 -6.86
CA MET A 143 -9.35 4.28 -6.05
C MET A 143 -8.30 3.56 -6.90
N VAL A 144 -8.70 2.94 -8.00
CA VAL A 144 -7.76 2.30 -8.94
C VAL A 144 -6.81 3.35 -9.55
N LEU A 145 -7.33 4.54 -9.85
CA LEU A 145 -6.53 5.69 -10.28
C LEU A 145 -5.64 6.24 -9.17
N ALA A 146 -6.12 6.28 -7.92
CA ALA A 146 -5.31 6.71 -6.78
C ALA A 146 -4.19 5.71 -6.46
N ALA A 147 -4.45 4.40 -6.54
CA ALA A 147 -3.44 3.35 -6.38
C ALA A 147 -2.41 3.39 -7.52
N GLY A 148 -2.86 3.51 -8.76
CA GLY A 148 -1.99 3.70 -9.92
C GLY A 148 -1.18 5.00 -9.84
N GLY A 149 -1.79 6.08 -9.36
CA GLY A 149 -1.14 7.37 -9.13
C GLY A 149 -0.16 7.35 -7.96
N ALA A 150 -0.43 6.57 -6.90
CA ALA A 150 0.53 6.35 -5.82
C ALA A 150 1.75 5.57 -6.32
N LEU A 151 1.54 4.49 -7.08
CA LEU A 151 2.63 3.76 -7.73
C LEU A 151 3.41 4.68 -8.68
N GLY A 152 2.72 5.41 -9.55
CA GLY A 152 3.33 6.41 -10.43
C GLY A 152 4.08 7.49 -9.65
N GLY A 153 3.56 7.94 -8.52
CA GLY A 153 4.21 8.90 -7.63
C GLY A 153 5.49 8.35 -7.01
N VAL A 154 5.53 7.08 -6.59
CA VAL A 154 6.79 6.44 -6.17
C VAL A 154 7.77 6.38 -7.32
N LEU A 155 7.32 6.00 -8.52
CA LEU A 155 8.17 5.95 -9.70
C LEU A 155 8.77 7.33 -9.98
N LEU A 156 7.92 8.35 -10.13
CA LEU A 156 8.33 9.73 -10.38
C LEU A 156 9.25 10.26 -9.29
N LEU A 157 8.95 10.00 -8.01
CA LEU A 157 9.80 10.42 -6.89
C LEU A 157 11.17 9.76 -6.93
N ASN A 158 11.28 8.51 -7.39
CA ASN A 158 12.57 7.83 -7.52
C ASN A 158 13.32 8.25 -8.81
N LEU A 159 12.60 8.48 -9.91
CA LEU A 159 13.13 9.00 -11.17
C LEU A 159 13.73 10.41 -10.97
N PHE A 160 12.90 11.34 -10.50
CA PHE A 160 13.29 12.74 -10.30
C PHE A 160 13.97 12.97 -8.95
N GLY A 161 13.92 12.01 -8.03
CA GLY A 161 14.59 12.11 -6.73
C GLY A 161 16.10 12.14 -6.83
N ARG A 162 16.70 11.66 -7.93
CA ARG A 162 18.14 11.87 -8.20
C ARG A 162 18.44 13.32 -8.53
N GLU A 163 17.64 13.95 -9.39
CA GLU A 163 17.75 15.38 -9.73
C GLU A 163 17.45 16.27 -8.51
N PHE A 164 16.43 15.93 -7.72
CA PHE A 164 16.10 16.63 -6.48
C PHE A 164 17.21 16.50 -5.43
N ARG A 165 17.86 15.33 -5.34
CA ARG A 165 19.05 15.13 -4.50
C ARG A 165 20.22 15.97 -4.96
N ALA A 166 20.48 16.05 -6.27
CA ALA A 166 21.56 16.87 -6.82
C ALA A 166 21.39 18.36 -6.49
N VAL A 167 20.16 18.88 -6.50
CA VAL A 167 19.86 20.27 -6.11
C VAL A 167 20.03 20.49 -4.60
N ILE A 168 19.56 19.55 -3.77
CA ILE A 168 19.71 19.62 -2.30
C ILE A 168 21.18 19.45 -1.87
N GLU A 169 21.97 18.68 -2.62
CA GLU A 169 23.39 18.42 -2.36
C GLU A 169 24.28 19.66 -2.49
N LEU A 170 23.84 20.70 -3.20
CA LEU A 170 24.58 21.96 -3.32
C LEU A 170 24.50 22.83 -2.05
N GLU A 171 23.40 22.77 -1.29
CA GLU A 171 23.13 23.71 -0.17
C GLU A 171 23.05 23.04 1.21
N ALA A 172 23.00 21.69 1.27
CA ALA A 172 22.77 20.98 2.53
C ALA A 172 24.06 20.69 3.35
N PRO A 173 24.00 20.76 4.70
CA PRO A 173 25.09 20.33 5.58
C PRO A 173 25.53 18.88 5.30
N ARG A 174 26.81 18.55 5.53
CA ARG A 174 27.37 17.20 5.31
C ARG A 174 26.54 16.08 5.97
N PHE A 175 26.04 16.33 7.17
CA PHE A 175 25.16 15.38 7.87
C PHE A 175 23.85 15.13 7.12
N ALA A 176 23.18 16.19 6.65
CA ALA A 176 21.93 16.07 5.88
C ALA A 176 22.16 15.32 4.56
N ARG A 177 23.30 15.54 3.89
CA ARG A 177 23.68 14.80 2.67
C ARG A 177 23.88 13.30 2.94
N LEU A 178 24.64 12.95 3.97
CA LEU A 178 24.84 11.55 4.37
C LEU A 178 23.54 10.87 4.78
N PHE A 179 22.67 11.58 5.51
CA PHE A 179 21.36 11.08 5.91
C PHE A 179 20.44 10.85 4.71
N LEU A 180 20.37 11.80 3.77
CA LEU A 180 19.53 11.70 2.59
C LEU A 180 20.04 10.62 1.61
N ALA A 181 21.35 10.45 1.50
CA ALA A 181 21.95 9.36 0.73
C ALA A 181 21.65 7.97 1.35
N ALA A 182 21.70 7.86 2.69
CA ALA A 182 21.47 6.60 3.39
C ALA A 182 19.98 6.21 3.50
N TYR A 183 19.08 7.18 3.67
CA TYR A 183 17.68 6.91 4.04
C TYR A 183 16.65 7.59 3.13
N GLY A 184 17.04 8.49 2.22
CA GLY A 184 16.11 9.30 1.43
C GLY A 184 15.14 8.47 0.59
N GLU A 185 15.61 7.39 -0.05
CA GLU A 185 14.77 6.51 -0.88
C GLU A 185 13.77 5.69 -0.05
N MET A 186 14.21 5.19 1.12
CA MET A 186 13.35 4.46 2.04
C MET A 186 12.28 5.38 2.65
N LEU A 187 12.66 6.60 3.03
CA LEU A 187 11.74 7.62 3.56
C LEU A 187 10.76 8.10 2.48
N GLY A 188 11.23 8.29 1.24
CA GLY A 188 10.39 8.66 0.10
C GLY A 188 9.34 7.59 -0.19
N THR A 189 9.77 6.34 -0.33
CA THR A 189 8.87 5.19 -0.50
C THR A 189 7.87 5.07 0.66
N GLY A 190 8.35 5.18 1.90
CA GLY A 190 7.49 5.15 3.09
C GLY A 190 6.46 6.28 3.13
N MET A 191 6.85 7.49 2.71
CA MET A 191 5.95 8.65 2.63
C MET A 191 4.84 8.41 1.60
N VAL A 192 5.17 7.90 0.41
CA VAL A 192 4.15 7.65 -0.60
C VAL A 192 3.20 6.53 -0.17
N LEU A 193 3.72 5.44 0.41
CA LEU A 193 2.89 4.37 0.98
C LEU A 193 1.97 4.90 2.09
N PHE A 194 2.49 5.76 2.96
CA PHE A 194 1.72 6.43 4.00
C PHE A 194 0.58 7.27 3.41
N LEU A 195 0.89 8.14 2.44
CA LEU A 195 -0.09 9.02 1.81
C LEU A 195 -1.16 8.23 1.06
N ALA A 196 -0.75 7.17 0.36
CA ALA A 196 -1.66 6.25 -0.33
C ALA A 196 -2.62 5.59 0.65
N ALA A 197 -2.10 4.95 1.72
CA ALA A 197 -2.93 4.34 2.74
C ALA A 197 -3.82 5.35 3.46
N TYR A 198 -3.32 6.56 3.73
CA TYR A 198 -4.08 7.63 4.36
C TYR A 198 -5.25 8.08 3.49
N ALA A 199 -5.03 8.26 2.18
CA ALA A 199 -6.07 8.57 1.21
C ALA A 199 -7.10 7.43 1.12
N LEU A 200 -6.65 6.17 1.08
CA LEU A 200 -7.54 5.00 1.01
C LEU A 200 -8.40 4.86 2.28
N TYR A 201 -7.82 5.03 3.47
CA TYR A 201 -8.56 5.03 4.73
C TYR A 201 -9.45 6.27 4.90
N ALA A 202 -9.17 7.37 4.19
CA ALA A 202 -10.06 8.53 4.16
C ALA A 202 -11.37 8.30 3.41
N LEU A 203 -11.35 7.36 2.47
CA LEU A 203 -12.50 7.01 1.66
C LEU A 203 -13.46 6.03 2.37
N ILE A 204 -13.02 5.40 3.47
CA ILE A 204 -13.88 4.65 4.39
C ILE A 204 -14.79 5.68 5.09
N PRO A 205 -16.11 5.67 4.85
CA PRO A 205 -17.03 6.57 5.53
C PRO A 205 -17.20 6.11 6.99
N ALA A 206 -16.24 6.46 7.84
CA ALA A 206 -16.42 6.41 9.28
C ALA A 206 -17.21 7.65 9.70
N GLU A 207 -18.25 7.47 10.54
CA GLU A 207 -19.11 8.57 11.01
C GLU A 207 -18.32 9.66 11.74
N HIS A 208 -17.12 9.36 12.27
CA HIS A 208 -16.26 10.32 12.97
C HIS A 208 -14.77 10.02 12.74
N PRO A 209 -14.14 10.47 11.62
CA PRO A 209 -12.75 10.14 11.36
C PRO A 209 -11.82 11.03 12.19
N ARG A 210 -11.29 10.50 13.29
CA ARG A 210 -10.15 11.13 13.96
C ARG A 210 -8.90 10.94 13.10
N LYS A 211 -8.37 12.05 12.56
CA LYS A 211 -7.15 12.11 11.73
C LYS A 211 -5.95 11.35 12.35
N ARG A 212 -5.89 11.26 13.69
CA ARG A 212 -4.84 10.54 14.43
C ARG A 212 -4.88 9.02 14.26
N ALA A 213 -6.06 8.39 14.37
CA ALA A 213 -6.19 6.94 14.21
C ALA A 213 -5.85 6.53 12.76
N ARG A 214 -6.35 7.31 11.80
CA ARG A 214 -6.04 7.15 10.38
C ARG A 214 -4.53 7.25 10.12
N ALA A 215 -3.88 8.30 10.64
CA ALA A 215 -2.43 8.47 10.49
C ALA A 215 -1.64 7.32 11.14
N ALA A 216 -2.03 6.87 12.33
CA ALA A 216 -1.38 5.74 13.00
C ALA A 216 -1.47 4.45 12.16
N SER A 217 -2.64 4.15 11.60
CA SER A 217 -2.83 3.00 10.72
C SER A 217 -2.09 3.11 9.40
N SER A 218 -2.04 4.30 8.79
CA SER A 218 -1.26 4.52 7.56
C SER A 218 0.25 4.39 7.80
N ALA A 219 0.75 4.84 8.94
CA ALA A 219 2.14 4.65 9.35
C ALA A 219 2.44 3.17 9.61
N PHE A 220 1.53 2.47 10.30
CA PHE A 220 1.62 1.04 10.50
C PHE A 220 1.73 0.30 9.16
N PHE A 221 0.82 0.59 8.21
CA PHE A 221 0.84 -0.01 6.87
C PHE A 221 2.17 0.21 6.16
N ALA A 222 2.64 1.46 6.09
CA ALA A 222 3.89 1.78 5.39
C ALA A 222 5.09 1.05 5.99
N ILE A 223 5.22 1.06 7.33
CA ILE A 223 6.32 0.40 8.05
C ILE A 223 6.25 -1.11 7.86
N ALA A 224 5.09 -1.72 8.09
CA ALA A 224 4.92 -3.16 7.99
C ALA A 224 5.14 -3.67 6.56
N LEU A 225 4.71 -2.91 5.54
CA LEU A 225 4.94 -3.28 4.15
C LEU A 225 6.43 -3.17 3.76
N ILE A 226 7.14 -2.14 4.22
CA ILE A 226 8.59 -2.03 4.01
C ILE A 226 9.32 -3.22 4.65
N ILE A 227 8.95 -3.59 5.89
CA ILE A 227 9.52 -4.75 6.58
C ILE A 227 9.21 -6.03 5.79
N ALA A 228 7.97 -6.24 5.38
CA ALA A 228 7.56 -7.42 4.61
C ALA A 228 8.34 -7.54 3.29
N THR A 229 8.50 -6.44 2.55
CA THR A 229 9.29 -6.38 1.32
C THR A 229 10.77 -6.66 1.60
N GLY A 230 11.34 -6.12 2.67
CA GLY A 230 12.74 -6.37 3.06
C GLY A 230 13.00 -7.82 3.46
N LEU A 231 12.08 -8.44 4.21
CA LEU A 231 12.13 -9.85 4.56
C LEU A 231 12.08 -10.73 3.30
N LEU A 232 11.17 -10.40 2.38
CA LEU A 232 11.03 -11.15 1.14
C LEU A 232 12.30 -11.05 0.27
N ARG A 233 12.91 -9.88 0.14
CA ARG A 233 14.22 -9.72 -0.54
C ARG A 233 15.33 -10.54 0.09
N THR A 234 15.37 -10.56 1.43
CA THR A 234 16.37 -11.33 2.16
C THR A 234 16.17 -12.83 1.96
N PHE A 235 14.91 -13.26 1.87
CA PHE A 235 14.55 -14.64 1.55
C PHE A 235 14.96 -15.00 0.11
N THR A 236 14.65 -14.17 -0.87
CA THR A 236 14.96 -14.47 -2.28
C THR A 236 16.45 -14.47 -2.59
N SER A 237 17.19 -13.49 -2.05
CA SER A 237 18.66 -13.41 -2.22
C SER A 237 19.43 -14.61 -1.63
N ARG A 238 18.84 -15.33 -0.66
CA ARG A 238 19.51 -16.44 0.05
C ARG A 238 18.99 -17.82 -0.36
N SER A 239 17.93 -17.91 -1.15
CA SER A 239 17.24 -19.17 -1.40
C SER A 239 17.52 -19.69 -2.82
N PRO A 240 18.43 -20.67 -2.99
CA PRO A 240 18.68 -21.27 -4.30
C PRO A 240 17.45 -22.01 -4.85
N VAL A 241 16.48 -22.38 -4.00
CA VAL A 241 15.20 -23.01 -4.37
C VAL A 241 14.45 -22.20 -5.43
N LEU A 242 14.59 -20.88 -5.42
CA LEU A 242 13.90 -20.02 -6.38
C LEU A 242 14.37 -20.22 -7.82
N SER A 243 15.66 -20.47 -7.99
CA SER A 243 16.27 -20.75 -9.30
C SER A 243 15.77 -22.07 -9.92
N LEU A 244 15.33 -23.02 -9.07
CA LEU A 244 14.81 -24.32 -9.52
C LEU A 244 13.40 -24.22 -10.12
N TYR A 245 12.58 -23.26 -9.66
CA TYR A 245 11.21 -23.08 -10.13
C TYR A 245 11.07 -21.99 -11.21
N GLY A 246 12.13 -21.20 -11.47
CA GLY A 246 12.16 -20.17 -12.50
C GLY A 246 10.93 -19.24 -12.44
N ALA A 247 10.24 -19.09 -13.57
CA ALA A 247 9.07 -18.21 -13.68
C ALA A 247 7.89 -18.59 -12.75
N LEU A 248 7.73 -19.88 -12.41
CA LEU A 248 6.70 -20.33 -11.46
C LEU A 248 7.03 -19.84 -10.04
N GLY A 249 8.31 -19.88 -9.66
CA GLY A 249 8.77 -19.36 -8.37
C GLY A 249 8.51 -17.86 -8.24
N THR A 250 8.80 -17.09 -9.29
CA THR A 250 8.48 -15.66 -9.37
C THR A 250 6.98 -15.39 -9.20
N ALA A 251 6.11 -16.14 -9.88
CA ALA A 251 4.67 -15.96 -9.78
C ALA A 251 4.13 -16.27 -8.37
N ILE A 252 4.63 -17.34 -7.74
CA ILE A 252 4.23 -17.72 -6.38
C ILE A 252 4.67 -16.66 -5.36
N LEU A 253 5.92 -16.20 -5.42
CA LEU A 253 6.40 -15.14 -4.53
C LEU A 253 5.63 -13.83 -4.70
N THR A 254 5.28 -13.50 -5.95
CA THR A 254 4.45 -12.34 -6.24
C THR A 254 3.10 -12.45 -5.54
N LEU A 255 2.45 -13.61 -5.63
CA LEU A 255 1.19 -13.86 -4.94
C LEU A 255 1.34 -13.75 -3.41
N VAL A 256 2.41 -14.29 -2.84
CA VAL A 256 2.71 -14.19 -1.40
C VAL A 256 2.92 -12.72 -0.99
N TRP A 257 3.63 -11.94 -1.80
CA TRP A 257 3.84 -10.52 -1.54
C TRP A 257 2.54 -9.71 -1.65
N LEU A 258 1.73 -9.96 -2.68
CA LEU A 258 0.42 -9.33 -2.84
C LEU A 258 -0.55 -9.70 -1.71
N TYR A 259 -0.47 -10.93 -1.23
CA TYR A 259 -1.19 -11.38 -0.04
C TYR A 259 -0.75 -10.59 1.19
N ALA A 260 0.56 -10.46 1.42
CA ALA A 260 1.09 -9.66 2.53
C ALA A 260 0.67 -8.19 2.43
N LEU A 261 0.66 -7.61 1.22
CA LEU A 261 0.19 -6.25 0.97
C LEU A 261 -1.28 -6.09 1.37
N GLY A 262 -2.16 -6.96 0.88
CA GLY A 262 -3.59 -6.94 1.23
C GLY A 262 -3.82 -7.16 2.73
N PHE A 263 -3.09 -8.11 3.31
CA PHE A 263 -3.20 -8.46 4.72
C PHE A 263 -2.78 -7.31 5.65
N VAL A 264 -1.61 -6.71 5.41
CA VAL A 264 -1.13 -5.57 6.19
C VAL A 264 -2.06 -4.36 6.01
N PHE A 265 -2.61 -4.17 4.81
CA PHE A 265 -3.59 -3.11 4.53
C PHE A 265 -4.89 -3.30 5.32
N PHE A 266 -5.46 -4.51 5.35
CA PHE A 266 -6.68 -4.80 6.10
C PHE A 266 -6.43 -4.82 7.61
N LEU A 267 -5.26 -5.30 8.06
CA LEU A 267 -4.86 -5.21 9.47
C LEU A 267 -4.75 -3.76 9.93
N GLY A 268 -4.20 -2.87 9.10
CA GLY A 268 -4.18 -1.43 9.38
C GLY A 268 -5.58 -0.80 9.43
N ALA A 269 -6.52 -1.28 8.61
CA ALA A 269 -7.92 -0.85 8.67
C ALA A 269 -8.62 -1.32 9.94
N GLU A 270 -8.36 -2.55 10.38
CA GLU A 270 -8.85 -3.09 11.66
C GLU A 270 -8.25 -2.32 12.84
N LEU A 271 -6.94 -2.04 12.82
CA LEU A 271 -6.27 -1.19 13.80
C LEU A 271 -6.94 0.19 13.89
N ASN A 272 -7.33 0.77 12.75
CA ASN A 272 -8.03 2.05 12.73
C ASN A 272 -9.40 1.95 13.43
N ALA A 273 -10.15 0.87 13.19
CA ALA A 273 -11.45 0.63 13.80
C ALA A 273 -11.34 0.41 15.32
N VAL A 274 -10.40 -0.44 15.77
CA VAL A 274 -10.17 -0.70 17.19
C VAL A 274 -9.72 0.57 17.94
N LEU A 275 -8.81 1.35 17.35
CA LEU A 275 -8.38 2.63 17.91
C LEU A 275 -9.55 3.61 18.03
N LEU A 276 -10.45 3.65 17.05
CA LEU A 276 -11.63 4.51 17.08
C LEU A 276 -12.61 4.10 18.18
N SER A 277 -12.88 2.80 18.33
CA SER A 277 -13.77 2.26 19.37
C SER A 277 -13.29 2.60 20.78
N ARG A 278 -11.99 2.37 21.07
CA ARG A 278 -11.40 2.70 22.38
C ARG A 278 -11.42 4.19 22.69
N LEU A 279 -11.26 5.04 21.67
CA LEU A 279 -11.37 6.48 21.83
C LEU A 279 -12.80 6.91 22.18
N HIS A 280 -13.81 6.32 21.57
CA HIS A 280 -15.22 6.59 21.89
C HIS A 280 -15.59 6.11 23.29
N GLU A 281 -15.11 4.94 23.72
CA GLU A 281 -15.31 4.44 25.09
C GLU A 281 -14.71 5.40 26.14
N GLY A 282 -13.48 5.88 25.91
CA GLY A 282 -12.84 6.85 26.81
C GLY A 282 -13.60 8.17 26.92
N GLU A 283 -14.17 8.66 25.82
CA GLU A 283 -14.99 9.88 25.84
C GLU A 283 -16.34 9.70 26.52
N ARG A 284 -16.99 8.54 26.35
CA ARG A 284 -18.23 8.22 27.05
C ARG A 284 -18.01 8.16 28.55
N ALA A 285 -16.96 7.47 29.00
CA ALA A 285 -16.59 7.42 30.41
C ALA A 285 -16.31 8.82 30.99
N GLN A 286 -15.62 9.70 30.25
CA GLN A 286 -15.38 11.08 30.68
C GLN A 286 -16.66 11.93 30.75
N ARG A 287 -17.62 11.72 29.83
CA ARG A 287 -18.91 12.41 29.86
C ARG A 287 -19.77 11.96 31.03
N GLU A 288 -19.84 10.66 31.31
CA GLU A 288 -20.57 10.11 32.45
C GLU A 288 -20.01 10.63 33.78
N VAL A 289 -18.67 10.64 33.94
CA VAL A 289 -18.03 11.24 35.13
C VAL A 289 -18.37 12.73 35.25
N LYS A 290 -18.37 13.47 34.13
CA LYS A 290 -18.71 14.89 34.13
C LYS A 290 -20.18 15.15 34.48
N GLU A 291 -21.10 14.31 34.02
CA GLU A 291 -22.54 14.39 34.34
C GLU A 291 -22.82 14.03 35.81
N LEU A 292 -22.15 13.01 36.36
CA LEU A 292 -22.25 12.64 37.78
C LEU A 292 -21.64 13.67 38.73
N SER A 293 -20.67 14.47 38.24
CA SER A 293 -20.01 15.53 39.01
C SER A 293 -20.69 16.90 38.94
N ARG A 294 -21.83 17.02 38.22
CA ARG A 294 -22.61 18.26 38.18
C ARG A 294 -23.47 18.34 39.45
N PRO A 295 -23.34 19.43 40.24
CA PRO A 295 -24.13 19.64 41.45
C PRO A 295 -25.62 19.85 41.17
#